data_AF-A0A2W7I732-F1
#
_entry.id   AF-A0A2W7I732-F1
#
_cell.length_a   1.000
_cell.length_b   1.000
_cell.length_c   1.000
_cell.angle_alpha   90.00
_cell.angle_beta   90.00
_cell.angle_gamma   90.00
#
_symmetry.space_group_name_H-M   'P 1'
#
loop_
_entity.id
_entity.type
_entity.pdbx_description
1 polymer ?
#
loop_
_entity_poly.entity_id
_entity_poly.type
_entity_poly.pdbx_seq_one_letter_code
_entity_poly.pdbx_strand_id
1 'polypeptide(L)' 'MGIKPGPKRKADSTGKPDRRQRDNKSTPGNTPSLKPHKHKKGD' A
#
# COMPACT_ATOMS: atom_id res chain seq x y z
N MET A 1 8.27 7.34 9.71
CA MET A 1 7.83 6.09 9.04
C MET A 1 7.84 6.30 7.53
N GLY A 2 8.84 5.74 6.84
CA GLY A 2 9.10 5.99 5.40
C GLY A 2 8.19 5.21 4.45
N ILE A 3 6.88 5.20 4.69
CA ILE A 3 5.93 4.61 3.75
C ILE A 3 5.50 5.71 2.78
N LYS A 4 5.86 5.55 1.50
CA LYS A 4 5.53 6.53 0.47
C LYS A 4 4.00 6.63 0.35
N PRO A 5 3.41 7.84 0.43
CA PRO A 5 2.00 8.04 0.15
C PRO A 5 1.75 7.74 -1.34
N GLY A 6 0.72 6.95 -1.64
CA GLY A 6 0.40 6.58 -3.01
C GLY A 6 -0.33 5.23 -3.10
N PRO A 7 -1.25 5.06 -4.07
CA PRO A 7 -1.77 3.74 -4.42
C PRO A 7 -0.62 2.77 -4.68
N LYS A 8 -0.80 1.53 -4.23
CA LYS A 8 0.18 0.48 -4.50
C LYS A 8 0.29 0.23 -6.00
N ARG A 9 1.53 0.17 -6.51
CA ARG A 9 1.75 -0.04 -7.96
C ARG A 9 1.17 -1.37 -8.40
N LYS A 10 0.57 -1.40 -9.59
CA LYS A 10 0.13 -2.61 -10.27
C LYS A 10 1.17 -2.99 -11.31
N ALA A 11 1.39 -4.29 -11.51
CA ALA A 11 2.22 -4.76 -12.61
C ALA A 11 1.43 -4.67 -13.93
N ASP A 12 2.02 -4.09 -14.97
CA ASP A 12 1.34 -3.90 -16.26
C ASP A 12 0.95 -5.23 -16.93
N SER A 13 1.77 -6.26 -16.74
CA SER A 13 1.57 -7.59 -17.32
C SER A 13 0.44 -8.40 -16.68
N THR A 14 0.15 -8.19 -15.40
CA THR A 14 -0.82 -9.02 -14.65
C THR A 14 -1.95 -8.23 -14.01
N GLY A 15 -1.86 -6.90 -13.99
CA GLY A 15 -2.78 -6.01 -13.28
C GLY A 15 -2.78 -6.17 -11.75
N LYS A 16 -1.91 -7.04 -11.20
CA LYS A 16 -1.89 -7.37 -9.78
C LYS A 16 -1.05 -6.36 -8.99
N PRO A 17 -1.43 -6.04 -7.73
CA PRO A 17 -0.63 -5.17 -6.88
C PRO A 17 0.76 -5.76 -6.56
N ASP A 18 1.80 -4.93 -6.56
CA ASP A 18 3.19 -5.33 -6.28
C ASP A 18 3.37 -5.78 -4.83
N ARG A 19 3.49 -7.09 -4.59
CA ARG A 19 3.61 -7.68 -3.24
C ARG A 19 4.78 -7.14 -2.41
N ARG A 20 5.82 -6.55 -3.01
CA ARG A 20 6.99 -6.00 -2.31
C ARG A 20 6.68 -4.69 -1.57
N GLN A 21 5.76 -3.88 -2.10
CA GLN A 21 5.39 -2.60 -1.50
C GLN A 21 4.42 -2.80 -0.33
N ARG A 22 4.64 -2.12 0.81
CA ARG A 22 3.68 -2.13 1.93
C ARG A 22 2.49 -1.23 1.61
N ASP A 23 1.29 -1.61 2.05
CA ASP A 23 0.05 -0.84 1.83
C ASP A 23 -0.23 0.05 3.05
N ASN A 24 -0.18 1.38 2.87
CA ASN A 24 -0.81 2.31 3.79
C ASN A 24 -2.27 2.55 3.35
N LYS A 25 -3.21 1.88 4.01
CA LYS A 25 -4.65 2.02 3.72
C LYS A 25 -5.20 3.44 3.80
N SER A 26 -4.41 4.36 4.34
CA SER A 26 -4.71 5.79 4.38
C SER A 26 -4.58 6.49 3.03
N THR A 27 -3.92 5.89 2.02
CA THR A 27 -3.83 6.54 0.70
C THR A 27 -5.07 6.27 -0.15
N PRO A 28 -5.76 7.32 -0.64
CA PRO A 28 -6.83 7.18 -1.64
C PRO A 28 -6.34 6.37 -2.85
N GLY A 29 -7.17 5.44 -3.35
CA GLY A 29 -6.86 4.61 -4.51
C GLY A 29 -6.15 3.28 -4.21
N ASN A 30 -5.90 2.94 -2.94
CA ASN A 30 -5.39 1.62 -2.58
C ASN A 30 -6.46 0.52 -2.70
N THR A 31 -6.05 -0.71 -3.00
CA THR A 31 -6.98 -1.82 -3.21
C THR A 31 -7.61 -2.24 -1.87
N PRO A 32 -8.96 -2.24 -1.72
CA PRO A 32 -9.61 -2.54 -0.44
C PRO A 32 -9.33 -3.97 0.06
N SER A 33 -8.96 -4.88 -0.84
CA SER A 33 -8.67 -6.30 -0.56
C SER A 33 -7.33 -6.58 0.14
N LEU A 34 -6.42 -5.62 0.23
CA LEU A 34 -5.10 -5.86 0.84
C LEU A 34 -5.09 -5.72 2.38
N LYS A 35 -4.15 -6.38 3.06
CA LYS A 35 -4.02 -6.29 4.53
C LYS A 35 -3.46 -4.92 4.95
N PRO A 36 -4.03 -4.25 5.97
CA PRO A 36 -3.53 -2.96 6.44
C PRO A 36 -2.13 -3.07 7.03
N HIS A 37 -1.26 -2.10 6.72
CA HIS A 37 -0.04 -1.90 7.48
C HIS A 37 -0.34 -1.26 8.83
N LYS A 38 0.07 -1.90 9.93
CA LYS A 38 -0.07 -1.34 11.27
C LYS A 38 1.03 -0.32 11.51
N HIS A 39 0.66 0.95 11.60
CA HIS A 39 1.61 2.00 11.94
C HIS A 39 1.80 2.06 13.47
N LYS A 40 3.06 2.00 13.95
CA LYS A 40 3.36 2.52 15.28
C LYS A 40 3.22 4.04 15.22
N LYS A 41 2.33 4.60 16.05
CA LYS A 41 2.28 6.04 16.30
C LYS A 41 3.58 6.37 17.03
N GLY A 42 4.36 7.30 16.49
CA GLY A 42 5.50 7.85 17.26
C GLY A 42 4.95 8.68 18.41
N ASP A 43 5.64 8.65 19.54
CA ASP A 43 5.36 9.52 20.69
C ASP A 43 5.46 11.00 20.30
#